data_AF-A0A2Z6P1C4-F1
#
_entry.id   AF-A0A2Z6P1C4-F1
#
_cell.length_a   1.000
_cell.length_b   1.000
_cell.length_c   1.000
_cell.angle_alpha   90.00
_cell.angle_beta   90.00
_cell.angle_gamma   90.00
#
_symmetry.space_group_name_H-M   'P 1'
#
loop_
_entity.id
_entity.type
_entity.pdbx_description
1 polymer ?
#
loop_
_entity_poly.entity_id
_entity_poly.type
_entity_poly.pdbx_seq_one_letter_code
_entity_poly.pdbx_strand_id
1 'polypeptide(L)'
;MLGINKVDSFMIPSMGAEDFSFYQEVIPGYIFMLGVKNVSHNQQFDSVHSPYLKVNEDGLPYGAALHASLATSYLLKHQQDIERKYHDEL
;
A
#
# COMPACT_ATOMS: atom_id res chain seq x y z
N MET A 1 -4.22 -3.85 13.52
CA MET A 1 -5.56 -3.97 12.91
C MET A 1 -5.72 -2.86 11.89
N LEU A 2 -6.19 -3.18 10.67
CA LEU A 2 -6.55 -2.20 9.64
C LEU A 2 -7.87 -1.50 10.02
N GLY A 3 -8.05 -0.26 9.57
CA GLY A 3 -9.29 0.49 9.77
C GLY A 3 -9.09 2.00 9.57
N ILE A 4 -10.17 2.73 9.32
CA ILE A 4 -10.12 4.19 9.02
C ILE A 4 -9.42 5.00 10.12
N ASN A 5 -9.50 4.53 11.37
CA ASN A 5 -8.84 5.15 12.53
C ASN A 5 -7.32 4.91 12.61
N LYS A 6 -6.76 4.14 11.67
CA LYS A 6 -5.34 3.76 11.59
C LYS A 6 -4.72 4.14 10.25
N VAL A 7 -5.41 4.97 9.45
CA VAL A 7 -4.89 5.57 8.23
C VAL A 7 -4.40 6.97 8.57
N ASP A 8 -3.15 7.28 8.22
CA ASP A 8 -2.68 8.65 8.24
C ASP A 8 -3.15 9.35 6.97
N SER A 9 -4.22 10.15 7.10
CA SER A 9 -4.82 10.90 5.99
C SER A 9 -4.01 12.13 5.57
N PHE A 10 -2.95 12.48 6.31
CA PHE A 10 -2.14 13.68 6.08
C PHE A 10 -0.68 13.33 5.74
N MET A 11 -0.44 12.14 5.18
CA MET A 11 0.89 11.76 4.71
C MET A 11 1.43 12.83 3.76
N ILE A 12 2.49 13.51 4.20
CA ILE A 12 3.16 14.56 3.43
C ILE A 12 3.88 13.88 2.25
N PRO A 13 3.80 14.45 1.03
CA PRO A 13 4.58 13.95 -0.10
C PRO A 13 6.07 13.83 0.26
N SER A 14 6.64 12.66 -0.02
CA SER A 14 8.06 12.41 0.22
C SER A 14 8.90 12.97 -0.93
N MET A 15 10.09 13.49 -0.61
CA MET A 15 11.12 13.84 -1.60
C MET A 15 12.16 12.71 -1.79
N GLY A 16 11.89 11.52 -1.24
CA GLY A 16 12.68 10.32 -1.55
C GLY A 16 12.49 9.88 -3.00
N ALA A 17 13.56 9.38 -3.61
CA ALA A 17 13.49 8.79 -4.94
C ALA A 17 13.07 7.31 -4.84
N GLU A 18 12.19 6.89 -5.74
CA GLU A 18 11.64 5.54 -5.84
C GLU A 18 11.45 5.19 -7.32
N ASP A 19 12.01 4.06 -7.75
CA ASP A 19 12.01 3.69 -9.17
C ASP A 19 10.66 3.13 -9.64
N PHE A 20 9.75 2.84 -8.71
CA PHE A 20 8.36 2.50 -9.02
C PHE A 20 7.66 3.55 -9.90
N SER A 21 8.13 4.81 -9.85
CA SER A 21 7.65 5.90 -10.69
C SER A 21 7.73 5.59 -12.19
N PHE A 22 8.76 4.85 -12.65
CA PHE A 22 8.88 4.46 -14.06
C PHE A 22 7.74 3.53 -14.52
N TYR A 23 7.20 2.66 -13.64
CA TYR A 23 6.02 1.87 -14.01
C TYR A 23 4.77 2.75 -14.15
N GLN A 24 4.63 3.75 -13.27
CA GLN A 24 3.49 4.67 -13.27
C GLN A 24 3.52 5.66 -14.45
N GLU A 25 4.67 5.86 -15.10
CA GLU A 25 4.76 6.60 -16.37
C GLU A 25 4.04 5.89 -17.53
N VAL A 26 3.90 4.55 -17.46
CA VAL A 26 3.43 3.73 -18.59
C VAL A 26 2.05 3.12 -18.33
N ILE A 27 1.77 2.71 -17.09
CA ILE A 27 0.49 2.08 -16.72
C ILE A 27 -0.07 2.68 -15.43
N PRO A 28 -1.42 2.71 -15.24
CA PRO A 28 -2.00 3.12 -13.97
C PRO A 28 -1.47 2.25 -12.83
N GLY A 29 -0.86 2.89 -11.84
CA GLY A 29 -0.32 2.23 -10.67
C GLY A 29 -0.54 3.06 -9.41
N TYR A 30 -0.46 2.41 -8.25
CA TYR A 30 -0.53 3.06 -6.94
C TYR A 30 0.58 2.51 -6.05
N ILE A 31 1.15 3.38 -5.22
CA ILE A 31 2.11 3.05 -4.18
C ILE A 31 1.53 3.48 -2.83
N PHE A 32 1.75 2.69 -1.79
CA PHE A 32 1.30 2.99 -0.43
C PHE A 32 2.37 2.64 0.58
N MET A 33 2.35 3.32 1.72
CA MET A 33 3.28 3.06 2.83
C MET A 33 2.59 2.23 3.91
N LEU A 34 3.24 1.14 4.34
CA LEU A 34 2.79 0.33 5.46
C LEU A 34 3.49 0.79 6.75
N GLY A 35 2.71 1.20 7.74
CA GLY A 35 3.24 1.58 9.05
C GLY A 35 3.84 0.39 9.79
N VAL A 36 5.17 0.32 9.89
CA VAL A 36 5.93 -0.70 10.64
C VAL A 36 6.58 -0.14 11.91
N LYS A 37 5.99 0.93 12.44
CA LYS A 37 6.46 1.61 13.66
C LYS A 37 6.19 0.74 14.89
N ASN A 38 7.19 0.53 15.74
CA ASN A 38 7.02 -0.13 17.03
C ASN A 38 6.60 0.89 18.11
N VAL A 39 5.39 0.75 18.67
CA VAL A 39 4.81 1.73 19.62
C VAL A 39 5.38 1.58 21.05
N SER A 40 5.95 0.42 21.40
CA SER A 40 6.43 0.16 22.76
C SER A 40 7.79 0.80 23.07
N HIS A 41 8.45 1.35 22.06
CA HIS A 41 9.76 1.97 22.21
C HIS A 41 9.61 3.49 22.18
N ASN A 42 9.87 4.15 23.32
CA ASN A 42 10.10 5.59 23.40
C ASN A 42 11.40 6.03 22.68
N GLN A 43 11.99 5.17 21.84
CA GLN A 43 13.17 5.49 21.06
C GLN A 43 12.77 6.23 19.78
N GLN A 44 13.64 7.17 19.42
CA GLN A 44 13.63 7.83 18.12
C GLN A 44 13.60 6.77 17.02
N PHE A 45 12.62 6.86 16.12
CA PHE A 45 12.50 5.92 15.01
C PHE A 45 13.64 6.15 14.04
N ASP A 46 14.49 5.14 13.89
CA ASP A 46 15.52 5.11 12.88
C ASP A 46 14.87 5.15 11.49
N SER A 47 15.25 6.16 10.71
CA SER A 47 14.73 6.33 9.36
C SER A 47 15.21 5.21 8.43
N VAL A 48 14.55 5.08 7.28
CA VAL A 48 15.12 4.35 6.15
C VAL A 48 16.56 4.85 5.91
N HIS A 49 17.46 3.92 5.58
CA HIS A 49 18.92 4.10 5.45
C HIS A 49 19.73 4.25 6.76
N SER A 50 19.12 4.22 7.95
CA SER A 50 19.87 4.12 9.21
C SER A 50 20.46 2.71 9.39
N PRO A 51 21.71 2.55 9.87
CA PRO A 51 22.26 1.25 10.24
C PRO A 51 21.55 0.61 11.45
N TYR A 52 20.70 1.36 12.14
CA TYR A 52 19.93 0.91 13.30
C TYR A 52 18.44 0.67 12.98
N LEU A 53 18.05 0.76 11.70
CA LEU A 53 16.66 0.51 11.27
C LEU A 53 16.15 -0.82 11.80
N LYS A 54 15.01 -0.77 12.50
CA LYS A 54 14.27 -1.95 12.99
C LYS A 54 12.86 -1.95 12.43
N VAL A 55 12.49 -3.03 11.78
CA VAL A 55 11.14 -3.24 11.25
C VAL A 55 10.30 -3.97 12.28
N ASN A 56 9.09 -3.45 12.57
CA ASN A 56 8.12 -4.20 13.36
C ASN A 56 7.46 -5.30 12.50
N GLU A 57 7.84 -6.55 12.72
CA GLU A 57 7.34 -7.70 11.96
C GLU A 57 5.86 -8.00 12.17
N ASP A 58 5.25 -7.48 13.26
CA ASP A 58 3.80 -7.54 13.45
C ASP A 58 3.03 -6.83 12.32
N GLY A 59 3.71 -5.96 11.56
CA GLY A 59 3.19 -5.32 10.35
C GLY A 59 3.04 -6.25 9.14
N LEU A 60 3.87 -7.30 9.03
CA LEU A 60 3.97 -8.14 7.84
C LEU A 60 2.65 -8.82 7.43
N PRO A 61 1.86 -9.40 8.35
CA PRO A 61 0.57 -10.00 7.99
C PRO A 61 -0.40 -8.98 7.38
N TYR A 62 -0.33 -7.72 7.79
CA TYR A 62 -1.18 -6.66 7.22
C TYR A 62 -0.76 -6.29 5.80
N GLY A 63 0.54 -6.21 5.52
CA GLY A 63 1.06 -6.00 4.17
C GLY A 63 0.65 -7.12 3.22
N ALA A 64 0.82 -8.37 3.64
CA ALA A 64 0.40 -9.54 2.86
C ALA A 64 -1.11 -9.55 2.57
N ALA A 65 -1.93 -9.34 3.60
CA ALA A 65 -3.38 -9.27 3.44
C ALA A 65 -3.81 -8.10 2.54
N LEU A 66 -3.16 -6.93 2.65
CA LEU A 66 -3.46 -5.76 1.83
C LEU A 66 -3.17 -6.02 0.36
N HIS A 67 -1.99 -6.56 0.01
CA HIS A 67 -1.67 -6.93 -1.36
C HIS A 67 -2.65 -7.96 -1.94
N ALA A 68 -2.93 -9.04 -1.20
CA ALA A 68 -3.85 -10.09 -1.65
C ALA A 68 -5.28 -9.55 -1.86
N SER A 69 -5.76 -8.73 -0.92
CA SER A 69 -7.08 -8.11 -0.99
C SER A 69 -7.20 -7.15 -2.18
N LEU A 70 -6.21 -6.28 -2.39
CA LEU A 70 -6.21 -5.31 -3.49
C LEU A 70 -6.19 -6.01 -4.85
N ALA A 71 -5.31 -7.00 -5.04
CA ALA A 71 -5.23 -7.74 -6.29
C ALA A 71 -6.54 -8.49 -6.58
N THR A 72 -7.07 -9.21 -5.59
CA THR A 72 -8.31 -9.99 -5.73
C THR A 72 -9.50 -9.07 -6.02
N SER A 73 -9.64 -7.97 -5.26
CA SER A 73 -10.75 -7.04 -5.43
C SER A 73 -10.70 -6.33 -6.79
N TYR A 74 -9.50 -5.96 -7.25
CA TYR A 74 -9.32 -5.36 -8.57
C TYR A 74 -9.74 -6.31 -9.68
N LEU A 75 -9.26 -7.56 -9.66
CA LEU A 75 -9.56 -8.55 -10.70
C LEU A 75 -11.05 -8.91 -10.73
N LEU A 76 -11.68 -9.12 -9.57
CA LEU A 76 -13.12 -9.40 -9.49
C LEU A 76 -13.95 -8.24 -10.04
N LYS A 77 -13.62 -7.00 -9.67
CA LYS A 77 -14.30 -5.82 -10.19
C LYS A 77 -14.09 -5.67 -11.70
N HIS A 78 -12.86 -5.88 -12.17
CA HIS A 78 -12.55 -5.77 -13.59
C HIS A 78 -13.33 -6.79 -14.42
N GLN A 79 -13.46 -8.02 -13.96
CA GLN A 79 -14.29 -9.04 -14.60
C GLN A 79 -15.76 -8.61 -14.68
N GLN A 80 -16.33 -8.09 -13.58
CA GLN A 80 -17.71 -7.58 -13.56
C GLN A 80 -17.91 -6.41 -14.53
N ASP A 81 -16.94 -5.50 -14.62
CA ASP A 81 -16.99 -4.35 -15.53
C ASP A 81 -16.95 -4.81 -16.99
N ILE A 82 -16.22 -5.89 -17.31
CA ILE A 82 -16.21 -6.53 -18.63
C ILE A 82 -17.59 -7.15 -18.94
N GLU A 83 -18.12 -7.97 -18.03
CA GLU A 83 -19.42 -8.64 -18.21
C GLU A 83 -20.57 -7.65 -18.42
N ARG A 84 -20.57 -6.53 -17.68
CA ARG A 84 -21.56 -5.45 -17.86
C ARG A 84 -21.50 -4.82 -19.24
N LYS A 85 -20.29 -4.48 -19.73
CA LYS A 85 -20.13 -3.90 -21.07
C LYS A 85 -20.67 -4.81 -22.16
N TYR A 86 -20.41 -6.11 -22.10
CA TYR A 86 -20.98 -7.06 -23.06
C TYR A 86 -22.50 -7.13 -23.01
N HIS A 87 -23.11 -6.99 -21.83
CA HIS A 87 -24.56 -6.94 -21.69
C HIS A 87 -25.18 -5.64 -22.23
N ASP A 88 -24.49 -4.51 -22.13
CA ASP A 88 -24.97 -3.22 -22.62
C ASP A 88 -24.81 -3.06 -24.16
N GLU A 89 -23.98 -3.89 -24.80
CA GLU A 89 -23.71 -3.88 -26.25
C GLU A 89 -24.64 -4.81 -27.08
N LEU A 90 -25.57 -5.54 -26.45
CA LEU A 90 -26.56 -6.45 -27.08
C LEU A 90 -27.99 -5.92 -26.97
#